data_AF-A0A7W3JUG4-F1
#
_entry.id   AF-A0A7W3JUG4-F1
#
_cell.length_a   1.000
_cell.length_b   1.000
_cell.length_c   1.000
_cell.angle_alpha   90.00
_cell.angle_beta   90.00
_cell.angle_gamma   90.00
#
_symmetry.space_group_name_H-M   'P 1'
#
loop_
_entity.id
_entity.type
_entity.pdbx_description
1 polymer ?
#
loop_
_entity_poly.entity_id
_entity_poly.type
_entity_poly.pdbx_seq_one_letter_code
_entity_poly.pdbx_strand_id
1 'polypeptide(L)'
;MEWLYERTEDNSARFALGAVGERPLVCIGLNPSTATPTRLDATLTRVQAVAAFHGYDSFLMLNVYPLRSTDPAGLPVELDSELVEANARQIRKVLNDCDPDVWAAWGALITKRLSLVPTLIELLELPELTNARWFSHGPISKDGHPHHPLYVKDADPLMPFDIEPYRDKLRRLLPVERPHTVFHTRRTSPPAS
;
A
#
# COMPACT_ATOMS: atom_id res chain seq x y z
N MET A 1 -16.92 19.76 -7.76
CA MET A 1 -16.27 18.65 -7.05
C MET A 1 -14.79 18.98 -7.01
N GLU A 2 -14.27 19.21 -5.81
CA GLU A 2 -12.84 19.45 -5.60
C GLU A 2 -12.12 18.10 -5.60
N TRP A 3 -10.88 18.08 -6.12
CA TRP A 3 -10.10 16.87 -6.29
C TRP A 3 -8.75 17.03 -5.60
N LEU A 4 -8.37 16.01 -4.84
CA LEU A 4 -7.00 15.81 -4.40
C LEU A 4 -6.24 15.06 -5.50
N TYR A 5 -5.11 15.61 -5.93
CA TYR A 5 -4.26 14.98 -6.95
C TYR A 5 -2.78 15.26 -6.71
N GLU A 6 -2.18 14.49 -5.81
CA GLU A 6 -0.77 14.61 -5.41
C GLU A 6 0.11 13.72 -6.29
N ARG A 7 1.08 14.31 -6.98
CA ARG A 7 1.93 13.65 -7.98
C ARG A 7 3.24 14.38 -8.22
N THR A 8 4.17 13.75 -8.92
CA THR A 8 5.36 14.42 -9.48
C THR A 8 4.97 15.37 -10.61
N GLU A 9 5.82 16.36 -10.91
CA GLU A 9 5.59 17.37 -11.94
C GLU A 9 5.41 16.76 -13.33
N ASP A 10 6.23 15.76 -13.66
CA ASP A 10 6.19 14.99 -14.90
C ASP A 10 5.05 13.95 -14.94
N ASN A 11 4.30 13.79 -13.84
CA ASN A 11 3.24 12.80 -13.67
C ASN A 11 3.71 11.34 -13.85
N SER A 12 4.99 11.04 -13.61
CA SER A 12 5.49 9.66 -13.59
C SER A 12 5.11 8.91 -12.30
N ALA A 13 4.95 9.62 -11.18
CA ALA A 13 4.48 9.06 -9.92
C ALA A 13 3.25 9.80 -9.40
N ARG A 14 2.32 9.06 -8.77
CA ARG A 14 1.09 9.59 -8.15
C ARG A 14 0.96 9.05 -6.73
N PHE A 15 0.97 9.97 -5.78
CA PHE A 15 0.91 9.67 -4.35
C PHE A 15 -0.54 9.53 -3.86
N ALA A 16 -1.44 10.41 -4.32
CA ALA A 16 -2.84 10.37 -3.95
C ALA A 16 -3.75 10.84 -5.09
N LEU A 17 -4.95 10.25 -5.19
CA LEU A 17 -6.02 10.73 -6.06
C LEU A 17 -7.37 10.44 -5.42
N GLY A 18 -8.19 11.45 -5.23
CA GLY A 18 -9.51 11.29 -4.64
C GLY A 18 -10.40 12.50 -4.85
N ALA A 19 -11.71 12.29 -4.79
CA ALA A 19 -12.64 13.41 -4.65
C ALA A 19 -12.64 13.88 -3.20
N VAL A 20 -12.68 15.19 -2.96
CA VAL A 20 -12.73 15.73 -1.60
C VAL A 20 -14.14 15.57 -1.03
N GLY A 21 -14.23 15.01 0.18
CA GLY A 21 -15.45 14.84 0.98
C GLY A 21 -15.10 14.65 2.46
N GLU A 22 -16.12 14.53 3.32
CA GLU A 22 -15.95 14.47 4.77
C GLU A 22 -15.73 13.05 5.28
N ARG A 23 -16.21 12.04 4.55
CA ARG A 23 -16.12 10.62 4.92
C ARG A 23 -15.64 9.77 3.73
N PRO A 24 -14.36 9.86 3.34
CA PRO A 24 -13.82 9.07 2.25
C PRO A 24 -13.63 7.61 2.65
N LEU A 25 -13.92 6.69 1.72
CA LEU A 25 -13.33 5.35 1.76
C LEU A 25 -11.89 5.44 1.22
N VAL A 26 -10.91 5.10 2.04
CA VAL A 26 -9.52 5.02 1.60
C VAL A 26 -9.29 3.65 0.95
N CYS A 27 -8.81 3.62 -0.29
CA CYS A 27 -8.45 2.40 -1.00
C CYS A 27 -6.93 2.38 -1.20
N ILE A 28 -6.25 1.33 -0.71
CA ILE A 28 -4.80 1.14 -0.91
C ILE A 28 -4.58 0.05 -1.94
N GLY A 29 -4.23 0.47 -3.16
CA GLY A 29 -3.84 -0.40 -4.26
C GLY A 29 -2.34 -0.71 -4.29
N LEU A 30 -1.90 -1.46 -5.31
CA LEU A 30 -0.48 -1.80 -5.47
C LEU A 30 0.33 -0.60 -5.99
N ASN A 31 -0.06 -0.10 -7.16
CA ASN A 31 0.56 1.04 -7.82
C ASN A 31 -0.46 1.78 -8.72
N PRO A 32 -0.26 3.08 -8.98
CA PRO A 32 -1.10 3.85 -9.89
C PRO A 32 -1.08 3.33 -11.33
N SER A 33 -2.22 3.44 -12.01
CA SER A 33 -2.33 3.24 -13.46
C SER A 33 -2.52 4.59 -14.18
N THR A 34 -3.59 4.78 -14.95
CA THR A 34 -3.75 5.94 -15.85
C THR A 34 -4.63 7.05 -15.28
N ALA A 35 -5.48 6.77 -14.27
CA ALA A 35 -6.51 7.73 -13.83
C ALA A 35 -6.01 9.13 -13.47
N THR A 36 -6.78 10.14 -13.86
CA THR A 36 -6.65 11.56 -13.49
C THR A 36 -8.00 12.07 -12.97
N PRO A 37 -8.06 13.26 -12.32
CA PRO A 37 -9.33 13.86 -11.89
C PRO A 37 -10.39 14.00 -12.97
N THR A 38 -9.99 14.22 -14.23
CA THR A 38 -10.89 14.38 -15.37
C THR A 38 -11.18 13.08 -16.12
N ARG A 39 -10.45 12.00 -15.82
CA ARG A 39 -10.59 10.71 -16.49
C ARG A 39 -10.18 9.58 -15.54
N LEU A 40 -11.16 9.02 -14.85
CA LEU A 40 -10.95 7.81 -14.06
C LEU A 40 -10.68 6.61 -14.98
N ASP A 41 -9.82 5.70 -14.52
CA ASP A 41 -9.67 4.38 -15.10
C ASP A 41 -10.65 3.40 -14.45
N ALA A 42 -10.73 2.17 -14.98
CA ALA A 42 -11.69 1.17 -14.49
C ALA A 42 -11.53 0.88 -12.98
N THR A 43 -10.29 0.95 -12.46
CA THR A 43 -10.03 0.74 -11.03
C THR A 43 -10.65 1.85 -10.20
N LEU A 44 -10.41 3.13 -10.55
CA LEU A 44 -10.98 4.24 -9.78
C LEU A 44 -12.49 4.41 -10.00
N THR A 45 -13.02 4.08 -11.17
CA THR A 45 -14.48 3.99 -11.38
C THR A 45 -15.11 2.97 -10.43
N ARG A 46 -14.47 1.81 -10.26
CA ARG A 46 -14.91 0.78 -9.30
C ARG A 46 -14.77 1.26 -7.85
N VAL A 47 -13.65 1.86 -7.48
CA VAL A 47 -13.44 2.39 -6.12
C VAL A 47 -14.51 3.44 -5.78
N GLN A 48 -14.81 4.35 -6.70
CA GLN A 48 -15.86 5.34 -6.53
C GLN A 48 -17.25 4.70 -6.35
N ALA A 49 -17.58 3.70 -7.17
CA ALA A 49 -18.86 2.99 -7.10
C ALA A 49 -19.02 2.25 -5.76
N VAL A 50 -17.97 1.55 -5.30
CA VAL A 50 -17.95 0.85 -4.01
C VAL A 50 -18.10 1.83 -2.85
N ALA A 51 -17.33 2.93 -2.85
CA ALA A 51 -17.45 3.96 -1.82
C ALA A 51 -18.90 4.48 -1.72
N ALA A 52 -19.50 4.85 -2.85
CA ALA A 52 -20.88 5.32 -2.90
C ALA A 52 -21.89 4.26 -2.43
N PHE A 53 -21.72 3.00 -2.85
CA PHE A 53 -22.62 1.90 -2.48
C PHE A 53 -22.64 1.66 -0.97
N HIS A 54 -21.48 1.77 -0.31
CA HIS A 54 -21.34 1.59 1.15
C HIS A 54 -21.57 2.88 1.95
N GLY A 55 -22.08 3.93 1.31
CA GLY A 55 -22.49 5.17 1.97
C GLY A 55 -21.34 6.13 2.32
N TYR A 56 -20.15 5.96 1.74
CA TYR A 56 -19.10 6.97 1.80
C TYR A 56 -19.43 8.10 0.82
N ASP A 57 -19.10 9.35 1.18
CA ASP A 57 -19.41 10.52 0.36
C ASP A 57 -18.33 10.81 -0.70
N SER A 58 -17.18 10.15 -0.56
CA SER A 58 -15.97 10.36 -1.34
C SER A 58 -15.07 9.13 -1.27
N PHE A 59 -13.95 9.17 -1.99
CA PHE A 59 -12.93 8.12 -1.96
C PHE A 59 -11.55 8.73 -2.06
N LEU A 60 -10.56 8.04 -1.50
CA LEU A 60 -9.16 8.38 -1.61
C LEU A 60 -8.37 7.15 -2.09
N MET A 61 -7.73 7.25 -3.25
CA MET A 61 -6.85 6.21 -3.78
C MET A 61 -5.40 6.48 -3.40
N LEU A 62 -4.84 5.60 -2.57
CA LEU A 62 -3.43 5.53 -2.22
C LEU A 62 -2.84 4.22 -2.76
N ASN A 63 -1.50 4.09 -2.74
CA ASN A 63 -0.84 2.91 -3.27
C ASN A 63 0.39 2.53 -2.45
N VAL A 64 0.75 1.25 -2.46
CA VAL A 64 2.00 0.75 -1.85
C VAL A 64 3.21 1.45 -2.46
N TYR A 65 3.26 1.57 -3.78
CA TYR A 65 4.33 2.25 -4.51
C TYR A 65 3.76 3.26 -5.51
N PRO A 66 4.24 4.51 -5.58
CA PRO A 66 3.55 5.58 -6.31
C PRO A 66 3.87 5.63 -7.81
N LEU A 67 4.82 4.82 -8.31
CA LEU A 67 5.18 4.85 -9.74
C LEU A 67 3.99 4.41 -10.60
N ARG A 68 3.62 5.25 -11.58
CA ARG A 68 2.57 4.91 -12.54
C ARG A 68 3.05 3.81 -13.49
N SER A 69 2.30 2.72 -13.54
CA SER A 69 2.51 1.64 -14.51
C SER A 69 1.19 0.94 -14.80
N THR A 70 0.91 0.67 -16.08
CA THR A 70 -0.19 -0.21 -16.50
C THR A 70 0.15 -1.69 -16.35
N ASP A 71 1.43 -2.03 -16.25
CA ASP A 71 1.93 -3.37 -15.96
C ASP A 71 2.58 -3.40 -14.55
N PRO A 72 1.82 -3.81 -13.51
CA PRO A 72 2.39 -3.98 -12.17
C PRO A 72 3.50 -5.03 -12.10
N ALA A 73 3.48 -6.04 -13.00
CA ALA A 73 4.55 -7.02 -13.07
C ALA A 73 5.83 -6.42 -13.66
N GLY A 74 5.73 -5.31 -14.39
CA GLY A 74 6.83 -4.56 -14.99
C GLY A 74 7.47 -3.49 -14.08
N LEU A 75 7.05 -3.36 -12.82
CA LEU A 75 7.70 -2.44 -11.88
C LEU A 75 9.21 -2.77 -11.71
N PRO A 76 10.05 -1.77 -11.44
CA PRO A 76 11.48 -1.98 -11.16
C PRO A 76 11.71 -3.05 -10.09
N VAL A 77 12.82 -3.80 -10.21
CA VAL A 77 13.22 -4.76 -9.17
C VAL A 77 13.58 -4.00 -7.89
N GLU A 78 14.43 -3.00 -8.02
CA GLU A 78 14.80 -2.08 -6.97
C GLU A 78 13.89 -0.86 -7.04
N LEU A 79 13.17 -0.60 -5.95
CA LEU A 79 12.28 0.54 -5.86
C LEU A 79 13.09 1.79 -5.55
N ASP A 80 12.74 2.89 -6.21
CA ASP A 80 13.31 4.19 -5.91
C ASP A 80 12.97 4.61 -4.47
N SER A 81 13.99 4.72 -3.63
CA SER A 81 13.84 5.08 -2.21
C SER A 81 13.29 6.49 -2.00
N GLU A 82 13.60 7.43 -2.90
CA GLU A 82 13.05 8.80 -2.82
C GLU A 82 11.54 8.78 -3.07
N LEU A 83 11.08 7.95 -4.02
CA LEU A 83 9.65 7.76 -4.26
C LEU A 83 8.95 7.04 -3.09
N VAL A 84 9.59 6.05 -2.47
CA VAL A 84 9.05 5.38 -1.27
C VAL A 84 8.87 6.37 -0.14
N GLU A 85 9.89 7.18 0.16
CA GLU A 85 9.84 8.15 1.24
C GLU A 85 8.83 9.27 0.94
N ALA A 86 8.81 9.78 -0.29
CA ALA A 86 7.82 10.77 -0.73
C ALA A 86 6.39 10.23 -0.62
N ASN A 87 6.16 8.96 -0.97
CA ASN A 87 4.85 8.33 -0.82
C ASN A 87 4.41 8.28 0.65
N ALA A 88 5.29 7.82 1.55
CA ALA A 88 5.00 7.78 2.98
C ALA A 88 4.70 9.17 3.55
N ARG A 89 5.46 10.20 3.17
CA ARG A 89 5.20 11.60 3.58
C ARG A 89 3.84 12.10 3.10
N GLN A 90 3.49 11.82 1.84
CA GLN A 90 2.21 12.24 1.28
C GLN A 90 1.04 11.50 1.91
N ILE A 91 1.17 10.20 2.18
CA ILE A 91 0.13 9.41 2.87
C ILE A 91 -0.14 9.97 4.27
N ARG A 92 0.91 10.26 5.07
CA ARG A 92 0.75 10.93 6.36
C ARG A 92 0.02 12.28 6.22
N LYS A 93 0.46 13.11 5.27
CA LYS A 93 -0.12 14.44 5.02
C LYS A 93 -1.61 14.36 4.65
N VAL A 94 -2.01 13.43 3.78
CA VAL A 94 -3.40 13.36 3.30
C VAL A 94 -4.33 12.68 4.30
N LEU A 95 -3.82 11.79 5.15
CA LEU A 95 -4.59 11.19 6.25
C LEU A 95 -4.67 12.12 7.47
N ASN A 96 -3.68 12.99 7.69
CA ASN A 96 -3.70 14.09 8.65
C ASN A 96 -4.20 13.68 10.05
N ASP A 97 -3.57 12.65 10.63
CA ASP A 97 -3.89 12.09 11.95
C ASP A 97 -5.34 11.58 12.13
N CYS A 98 -6.10 11.35 11.05
CA CYS A 98 -7.38 10.65 11.14
C CYS A 98 -7.18 9.13 11.26
N ASP A 99 -8.19 8.44 11.82
CA ASP A 99 -8.31 6.99 11.80
C ASP A 99 -9.24 6.57 10.65
N PRO A 100 -8.71 6.24 9.45
CA PRO A 100 -9.53 6.02 8.26
C PRO A 100 -10.19 4.63 8.22
N ASP A 101 -11.27 4.54 7.44
CA ASP A 101 -11.73 3.27 6.87
C ASP A 101 -10.89 2.94 5.64
N VAL A 102 -10.14 1.84 5.70
CA VAL A 102 -9.18 1.45 4.67
C VAL A 102 -9.59 0.13 4.03
N TRP A 103 -9.91 0.18 2.76
CA TRP A 103 -10.01 -0.98 1.89
C TRP A 103 -8.60 -1.38 1.40
N ALA A 104 -8.12 -2.53 1.88
CA ALA A 104 -6.94 -3.20 1.36
C ALA A 104 -7.21 -3.79 -0.04
N ALA A 105 -6.47 -3.36 -1.06
CA ALA A 105 -6.80 -3.64 -2.46
C ALA A 105 -5.57 -3.92 -3.37
N TRP A 106 -4.40 -4.23 -2.80
CA TRP A 106 -3.16 -4.45 -3.55
C TRP A 106 -3.09 -5.79 -4.33
N GLY A 107 -4.00 -6.73 -4.09
CA GLY A 107 -4.05 -7.98 -4.85
C GLY A 107 -2.91 -8.96 -4.54
N ALA A 108 -2.96 -10.13 -5.18
CA ALA A 108 -1.90 -11.15 -5.08
C ALA A 108 -0.58 -10.73 -5.76
N LEU A 109 -0.57 -9.63 -6.52
CA LEU A 109 0.62 -9.14 -7.20
C LEU A 109 1.65 -8.52 -6.24
N ILE A 110 1.28 -8.26 -4.98
CA ILE A 110 2.20 -7.80 -3.93
C ILE A 110 3.42 -8.72 -3.75
N THR A 111 3.30 -10.01 -4.06
CA THR A 111 4.41 -10.98 -3.95
C THR A 111 5.16 -11.21 -5.26
N LYS A 112 4.74 -10.60 -6.38
CA LYS A 112 5.45 -10.73 -7.67
C LYS A 112 6.75 -9.95 -7.72
N ARG A 113 6.86 -8.87 -6.94
CA ARG A 113 8.08 -8.10 -6.75
C ARG A 113 8.37 -8.07 -5.26
N LEU A 114 9.37 -8.84 -4.81
CA LEU A 114 9.66 -9.00 -3.38
C LEU A 114 9.97 -7.69 -2.68
N SER A 115 10.47 -6.67 -3.39
CA SER A 115 10.71 -5.32 -2.86
C SER A 115 9.43 -4.57 -2.48
N LEU A 116 8.26 -4.95 -2.98
CA LEU A 116 6.98 -4.36 -2.56
C LEU A 116 6.51 -4.85 -1.18
N VAL A 117 6.98 -6.02 -0.75
CA VAL A 117 6.64 -6.59 0.56
C VAL A 117 7.18 -5.75 1.73
N PRO A 118 8.49 -5.42 1.80
CA PRO A 118 9.00 -4.54 2.86
C PRO A 118 8.38 -3.14 2.76
N THR A 119 8.18 -2.59 1.55
CA THR A 119 7.50 -1.29 1.38
C THR A 119 6.08 -1.28 1.94
N LEU A 120 5.29 -2.33 1.73
CA LEU A 120 3.97 -2.45 2.36
C LEU A 120 4.09 -2.57 3.88
N ILE A 121 5.03 -3.36 4.41
CA ILE A 121 5.23 -3.49 5.86
C ILE A 121 5.56 -2.14 6.49
N GLU A 122 6.52 -1.39 5.93
CA GLU A 122 6.88 -0.04 6.36
C GLU A 122 5.70 0.93 6.28
N LEU A 123 4.90 0.84 5.21
CA LEU A 123 3.71 1.65 5.07
C LEU A 123 2.67 1.33 6.17
N LEU A 124 2.51 0.07 6.54
CA LEU A 124 1.61 -0.35 7.62
C LEU A 124 2.10 0.06 9.02
N GLU A 125 3.34 0.57 9.14
CA GLU A 125 3.89 1.13 10.38
C GLU A 125 3.65 2.64 10.50
N LEU A 126 3.02 3.27 9.51
CA LEU A 126 2.50 4.63 9.65
C LEU A 126 1.46 4.69 10.78
N PRO A 127 1.53 5.68 11.70
CA PRO A 127 0.57 5.79 12.81
C PRO A 127 -0.89 5.81 12.34
N GLU A 128 -1.18 6.54 11.27
CA GLU A 128 -2.51 6.68 10.68
C GLU A 128 -3.05 5.35 10.13
N LEU A 129 -2.16 4.46 9.68
CA LEU A 129 -2.52 3.14 9.16
C LEU A 129 -2.53 2.05 10.24
N THR A 130 -1.79 2.27 11.33
CA THR A 130 -1.81 1.38 12.51
C THR A 130 -3.16 1.46 13.25
N ASN A 131 -3.78 2.64 13.29
CA ASN A 131 -5.08 2.85 13.94
C ASN A 131 -6.29 2.70 13.00
N ALA A 132 -6.05 2.49 11.71
CA ALA A 132 -7.10 2.39 10.70
C ALA A 132 -8.03 1.18 10.92
N ARG A 133 -9.29 1.33 10.49
CA ARG A 133 -10.23 0.20 10.37
C ARG A 133 -10.05 -0.44 9.01
N TRP A 134 -9.48 -1.64 9.00
CA TRP A 134 -9.13 -2.35 7.77
C TRP A 134 -10.25 -3.24 7.26
N PHE A 135 -10.48 -3.17 5.96
CA PHE A 135 -11.49 -3.95 5.24
C PHE A 135 -10.89 -4.65 4.02
N SER A 136 -11.40 -5.84 3.73
CA SER A 136 -11.40 -6.41 2.38
C SER A 136 -12.77 -6.17 1.76
N HIS A 137 -12.83 -6.12 0.43
CA HIS A 137 -14.10 -6.10 -0.28
C HIS A 137 -14.36 -7.50 -0.82
N GLY A 138 -15.30 -8.21 -0.21
CA GLY A 138 -15.49 -9.64 -0.43
C GLY A 138 -14.41 -10.53 0.23
N PRO A 139 -14.40 -11.83 -0.09
CA PRO A 139 -13.52 -12.81 0.53
C PRO A 139 -12.04 -12.55 0.20
N ILE A 140 -11.14 -13.00 1.06
CA ILE A 140 -9.70 -13.03 0.78
C ILE A 140 -9.35 -14.19 -0.15
N SER A 141 -8.27 -14.05 -0.93
CA SER A 141 -7.80 -15.12 -1.81
C SER A 141 -7.38 -16.37 -1.02
N LYS A 142 -7.22 -17.51 -1.69
CA LYS A 142 -6.71 -18.75 -1.06
C LYS A 142 -5.33 -18.57 -0.42
N ASP A 143 -4.49 -17.77 -1.06
CA ASP A 143 -3.17 -17.42 -0.53
C ASP A 143 -3.26 -16.35 0.56
N GLY A 144 -4.45 -15.87 0.90
CA GLY A 144 -4.71 -14.89 1.95
C GLY A 144 -4.38 -13.45 1.57
N HIS A 145 -4.51 -13.07 0.30
CA HIS A 145 -4.34 -11.68 -0.16
C HIS A 145 -5.70 -11.01 -0.40
N PRO A 146 -5.84 -9.70 -0.15
CA PRO A 146 -7.03 -8.98 -0.56
C PRO A 146 -7.14 -8.93 -2.08
N HIS A 147 -8.35 -8.75 -2.61
CA HIS A 147 -8.57 -8.64 -4.05
C HIS A 147 -8.38 -7.21 -4.55
N HIS A 148 -7.86 -7.10 -5.79
CA HIS A 148 -7.82 -5.83 -6.51
C HIS A 148 -9.25 -5.39 -6.89
N PRO A 149 -9.56 -4.08 -6.97
CA PRO A 149 -10.93 -3.59 -7.16
C PRO A 149 -11.65 -4.20 -8.36
N LEU A 150 -10.94 -4.47 -9.45
CA LEU A 150 -11.53 -5.07 -10.66
C LEU A 150 -12.04 -6.51 -10.50
N TYR A 151 -11.66 -7.22 -9.44
CA TYR A 151 -12.03 -8.63 -9.22
C TYR A 151 -13.14 -8.84 -8.19
N VAL A 152 -13.79 -7.77 -7.75
CA VAL A 152 -14.88 -7.78 -6.77
C VAL A 152 -16.11 -7.11 -7.38
N LYS A 153 -17.30 -7.30 -6.81
CA LYS A 153 -18.52 -6.64 -7.26
C LYS A 153 -18.85 -5.49 -6.32
N ASP A 154 -19.41 -4.41 -6.85
CA ASP A 154 -19.76 -3.21 -6.07
C ASP A 154 -20.57 -3.55 -4.80
N ALA A 155 -21.47 -4.53 -4.90
CA ALA A 155 -22.36 -4.97 -3.82
C ALA A 155 -21.76 -6.00 -2.85
N ASP A 156 -20.53 -6.47 -3.07
CA ASP A 156 -19.86 -7.34 -2.10
C ASP A 156 -19.69 -6.59 -0.77
N PRO A 157 -19.74 -7.26 0.39
CA PRO A 157 -19.59 -6.57 1.66
C PRO A 157 -18.17 -6.02 1.84
N LEU A 158 -18.04 -4.91 2.57
CA LEU A 158 -16.79 -4.57 3.26
C LEU A 158 -16.69 -5.47 4.49
N MET A 159 -15.74 -6.38 4.49
CA MET A 159 -15.51 -7.35 5.56
C MET A 159 -14.29 -6.90 6.38
N PRO A 160 -14.32 -6.99 7.72
CA PRO A 160 -13.14 -6.72 8.53
C PRO A 160 -11.93 -7.53 8.04
N PHE A 161 -10.80 -6.85 7.86
CA PHE A 161 -9.55 -7.46 7.43
C PHE A 161 -8.51 -7.27 8.52
N ASP A 162 -8.13 -8.36 9.18
CA ASP A 162 -7.13 -8.32 10.24
C ASP A 162 -5.74 -8.11 9.63
N ILE A 163 -5.26 -6.87 9.72
CA ILE A 163 -4.02 -6.45 9.09
C ILE A 163 -2.79 -7.03 9.80
N GLU A 164 -2.89 -7.35 11.09
CA GLU A 164 -1.77 -7.80 11.91
C GLU A 164 -1.30 -9.22 11.53
N PRO A 165 -2.17 -10.25 11.50
CA PRO A 165 -1.81 -11.57 10.96
C PRO A 165 -1.36 -11.52 9.50
N TYR A 166 -1.94 -10.61 8.71
CA TYR A 166 -1.53 -10.44 7.31
C TYR A 166 -0.10 -9.88 7.21
N ARG A 167 0.25 -8.89 8.03
CA ARG A 167 1.61 -8.32 8.12
C ARG A 167 2.62 -9.37 8.57
N ASP A 168 2.28 -10.19 9.58
CA ASP A 168 3.15 -11.29 10.02
C ASP A 168 3.36 -12.35 8.96
N LYS A 169 2.31 -12.67 8.19
CA LYS A 169 2.44 -13.53 7.02
C LYS A 169 3.39 -12.94 5.98
N LEU A 170 3.31 -11.64 5.70
CA LEU A 170 4.23 -10.97 4.78
C LEU A 170 5.68 -11.02 5.27
N ARG A 171 5.93 -10.82 6.56
CA ARG A 171 7.27 -10.93 7.17
C ARG A 171 7.91 -12.31 6.94
N ARG A 172 7.10 -13.39 6.94
CA ARG A 172 7.58 -14.76 6.67
C ARG A 172 8.03 -15.00 5.23
N LEU A 173 7.70 -14.10 4.29
CA LEU A 173 8.18 -14.16 2.91
C LEU A 173 9.58 -13.56 2.76
N LEU A 174 10.01 -12.73 3.71
CA LEU A 174 11.33 -12.11 3.68
C LEU A 174 12.39 -13.11 4.14
N PRO A 175 13.60 -13.07 3.56
CA PRO A 175 14.70 -13.89 4.05
C PRO A 175 14.96 -13.57 5.52
N VAL A 176 15.09 -14.61 6.36
CA VAL A 176 15.54 -14.45 7.74
C VAL A 176 16.96 -13.90 7.68
N GLU A 177 17.19 -12.70 8.23
CA GLU A 177 18.56 -12.23 8.47
C GLU A 177 19.28 -13.28 9.30
N ARG A 178 20.28 -13.95 8.70
CA ARG A 178 21.16 -14.81 9.48
C ARG A 178 22.02 -13.89 10.34
N PRO A 179 22.09 -14.08 11.67
CA PRO A 179 23.03 -13.32 12.47
C PRO A 179 24.43 -13.56 11.88
N HIS A 180 25.10 -12.48 11.48
CA HIS A 180 26.50 -12.54 11.07
C HIS A 180 27.28 -13.23 12.20
N THR A 181 27.70 -14.47 11.96
CA THR A 181 28.58 -15.18 12.88
C THR A 181 29.93 -14.47 12.81
N VAL A 182 30.16 -13.52 13.72
CA VAL A 182 31.48 -12.96 13.94
C VAL A 182 32.35 -14.11 14.43
N PHE A 183 33.16 -14.68 13.54
CA PHE A 183 34.25 -15.56 13.93
C PHE A 183 35.22 -14.74 14.79
N HIS A 184 35.11 -14.87 16.10
CA HIS A 184 36.10 -14.38 17.04
C HIS A 184 37.29 -15.34 17.01
N THR A 185 38.23 -15.14 16.10
CA THR A 185 39.53 -15.80 16.19
C THR A 185 40.34 -15.13 17.30
N ARG A 186 40.44 -15.81 18.44
CA ARG A 186 41.40 -15.55 19.52
C ARG A 186 42.83 -15.53 18.97
N ARG A 187 43.69 -14.66 19.51
CA ARG A 187 44.81 -15.06 20.40
C ARG A 187 45.57 -13.84 20.92
N THR A 188 45.60 -13.77 22.24
CA THR A 188 46.55 -13.03 23.06
C THR A 188 47.98 -13.55 22.83
N SER A 189 48.94 -12.63 22.71
CA SER A 189 50.36 -12.90 22.94
C SER A 189 50.84 -12.00 24.09
N PRO A 190 51.63 -12.51 25.06
CA PRO A 190 52.11 -11.70 26.19
C PRO A 190 53.30 -10.83 25.80
N PRO A 191 53.65 -9.80 26.59
CA PRO A 191 54.74 -8.88 26.26
C PRO A 191 56.11 -9.52 26.54
N ALA A 192 57.08 -9.24 25.67
CA ALA A 192 58.49 -9.55 25.91
C ALA A 192 59.14 -8.46 26.78
N SER A 193 60.05 -8.92 27.64
CA SER A 193 60.82 -8.16 28.64
C SER A 193 61.81 -7.16 28.05
#